data_AF-A0A7H9AW06-F1
#
_entry.id   AF-A0A7H9AW06-F1
#
_cell.length_a   1.000
_cell.length_b   1.000
_cell.length_c   1.000
_cell.angle_alpha   90.00
_cell.angle_beta   90.00
_cell.angle_gamma   90.00
#
_symmetry.space_group_name_H-M   'P 1'
#
loop_
_entity.id
_entity.type
_entity.pdbx_description
1 polymer ?
#
loop_
_entity_poly.entity_id
_entity_poly.type
_entity_poly.pdbx_seq_one_letter_code
_entity_poly.pdbx_strand_id
1 'polypeptide(L)'
;MLRRGLPALRLVRLQSTARTSVAPSLTNLPFQKAVNSKNEESPLPINVKAVYYAPLKLPIQYGDLVADLQLRSYDNENLDFYADFILRVGFYLGMPMTGPKPLPSRRERWTVIKSPFAQAKSKENFERHTHKRLIRVWDTNPEVVQIWLSYISKHAITGVGIKCNVFQRSKISLDMDLNNVALLEPQSGARDETPDESKSTDIIPHTLDEAVGAKVMELLNRPEFKRHL
;
A
#
# COMPACT_ATOMS: atom_id res chain seq x y z
N MET A 1 26.99 -44.94 -46.77
CA MET A 1 25.64 -45.28 -47.28
C MET A 1 24.63 -44.70 -46.28
N LEU A 2 23.93 -43.62 -46.64
CA LEU A 2 22.47 -43.61 -46.89
C LEU A 2 21.65 -44.24 -45.74
N ARG A 3 20.61 -43.66 -45.15
CA ARG A 3 19.77 -42.47 -45.41
C ARG A 3 18.78 -42.37 -44.22
N ARG A 4 18.38 -41.14 -43.85
CA ARG A 4 17.00 -40.70 -43.45
C ARG A 4 16.39 -41.32 -42.16
N GLY A 5 15.66 -40.60 -41.31
CA GLY A 5 15.12 -39.25 -41.40
C GLY A 5 14.53 -38.77 -40.06
N LEU A 6 14.33 -37.45 -39.96
CA LEU A 6 13.66 -36.77 -38.87
C LEU A 6 12.19 -37.24 -38.74
N PRO A 7 11.65 -37.43 -37.52
CA PRO A 7 10.22 -37.51 -37.34
C PRO A 7 9.58 -36.11 -37.43
N ALA A 8 8.51 -36.05 -38.21
CA ALA A 8 7.77 -34.86 -38.59
C ALA A 8 7.13 -34.11 -37.40
N LEU A 9 7.28 -32.78 -37.41
CA LEU A 9 6.47 -31.86 -36.61
C LEU A 9 5.00 -31.96 -37.06
N ARG A 10 4.15 -32.49 -36.18
CA ARG A 10 2.71 -32.56 -36.38
C ARG A 10 2.09 -31.18 -36.13
N LEU A 11 1.86 -30.44 -37.21
CA LEU A 11 1.08 -29.20 -37.22
C LEU A 11 -0.40 -29.53 -36.90
N VAL A 12 -0.86 -29.24 -35.68
CA VAL A 12 -2.30 -29.32 -35.36
C VAL A 12 -2.95 -28.01 -35.78
N ARG A 13 -3.80 -28.11 -36.82
CA ARG A 13 -4.67 -27.07 -37.33
C ARG A 13 -5.82 -26.85 -36.33
N LEU A 14 -5.80 -25.72 -35.62
CA LEU A 14 -6.96 -25.25 -34.86
C LEU A 14 -8.07 -24.86 -35.85
N GLN A 15 -9.12 -25.66 -35.93
CA GLN A 15 -10.36 -25.24 -36.57
C GLN A 15 -11.13 -24.36 -35.59
N SER A 16 -11.18 -23.06 -35.91
CA SER A 16 -12.12 -22.10 -35.35
C SER A 16 -13.54 -22.54 -35.65
N THR A 17 -14.31 -22.85 -34.61
CA THR A 17 -15.78 -22.83 -34.68
C THR A 17 -16.23 -21.60 -33.91
N ALA A 18 -16.76 -20.62 -34.65
CA ALA A 18 -17.29 -19.38 -34.11
C ALA A 18 -18.45 -19.71 -33.14
N ARG A 19 -18.27 -19.34 -31.87
CA ARG A 19 -19.36 -19.30 -30.90
C ARG A 19 -19.89 -17.87 -30.88
N THR A 20 -21.09 -17.70 -31.39
CA THR A 20 -21.90 -16.48 -31.33
C THR A 20 -21.98 -16.00 -29.88
N SER A 21 -21.35 -14.86 -29.58
CA SER A 21 -21.50 -14.19 -28.29
C SER A 21 -22.79 -13.39 -28.31
N VAL A 22 -23.85 -13.94 -27.74
CA VAL A 22 -24.98 -13.13 -27.29
C VAL A 22 -24.50 -12.39 -26.04
N ALA A 23 -24.20 -11.11 -26.20
CA ALA A 23 -23.93 -10.22 -25.07
C ALA A 23 -25.24 -10.02 -24.29
N PRO A 24 -25.29 -10.26 -22.97
CA PRO A 24 -26.45 -9.90 -22.19
C PRO A 24 -26.48 -8.38 -22.02
N SER A 25 -27.52 -7.75 -22.58
CA SER A 25 -27.86 -6.35 -22.35
C SER A 25 -28.24 -6.16 -20.88
N LEU A 26 -27.36 -5.55 -20.09
CA LEU A 26 -27.71 -5.00 -18.78
C LEU A 26 -28.28 -3.61 -18.97
N THR A 27 -29.58 -3.56 -19.19
CA THR A 27 -30.40 -2.35 -19.08
C THR A 27 -30.64 -2.01 -17.61
N ASN A 28 -30.56 -0.72 -17.32
CA ASN A 28 -30.93 0.02 -16.09
C ASN A 28 -29.78 0.36 -15.12
N LEU A 29 -29.10 1.47 -15.43
CA LEU A 29 -28.48 2.35 -14.45
C LEU A 29 -29.22 3.70 -14.46
N PRO A 30 -29.64 4.25 -13.30
CA PRO A 30 -30.37 5.50 -13.22
C PRO A 30 -29.38 6.68 -13.25
N PHE A 31 -28.79 6.95 -14.41
CA PHE A 31 -28.07 8.21 -14.63
C PHE A 31 -28.02 8.52 -16.13
N GLN A 32 -29.16 8.86 -16.72
CA GLN A 32 -29.20 9.50 -18.02
C GLN A 32 -29.71 10.92 -17.84
N LYS A 33 -28.77 11.87 -17.77
CA LYS A 33 -29.06 13.26 -18.05
C LYS A 33 -28.04 13.81 -19.05
N ALA A 34 -28.57 13.99 -20.26
CA ALA A 34 -28.23 14.97 -21.30
C ALA A 34 -26.74 15.18 -21.62
N VAL A 35 -26.30 14.60 -22.75
CA VAL A 35 -25.19 15.18 -23.53
C VAL A 35 -25.69 15.37 -24.95
N ASN A 36 -25.82 16.64 -25.33
CA ASN A 36 -26.09 17.09 -26.69
C ASN A 36 -24.90 16.74 -27.60
N SER A 37 -25.24 16.43 -28.85
CA SER A 37 -24.38 15.99 -29.94
C SER A 37 -23.30 17.00 -30.34
N LYS A 38 -22.07 16.81 -29.82
CA LYS A 38 -20.79 16.93 -30.54
C LYS A 38 -19.84 15.90 -29.92
N ASN A 39 -19.45 14.90 -30.69
CA ASN A 39 -18.55 13.83 -30.26
C ASN A 39 -17.12 14.38 -30.08
N GLU A 40 -16.86 14.95 -28.91
CA GLU A 40 -15.53 14.98 -28.29
C GLU A 40 -15.72 14.29 -26.95
N GLU A 41 -15.19 13.07 -26.80
CA GLU A 41 -15.13 12.39 -25.51
C GLU A 41 -14.50 13.36 -24.50
N SER A 42 -15.28 13.89 -23.56
CA SER A 42 -14.74 14.78 -22.52
C SER A 42 -13.58 14.04 -21.85
N PRO A 43 -12.33 14.53 -21.96
CA PRO A 43 -11.18 13.75 -21.55
C PRO A 43 -11.28 13.47 -20.06
N LEU A 44 -11.27 12.19 -19.70
CA LEU A 44 -11.28 11.79 -18.30
C LEU A 44 -10.16 12.54 -17.55
N PRO A 45 -10.43 13.06 -16.34
CA PRO A 45 -9.43 13.78 -15.58
C PRO A 45 -8.26 12.85 -15.23
N ILE A 46 -7.08 13.43 -15.04
CA ILE A 46 -5.83 12.66 -14.98
C ILE A 46 -5.79 11.66 -13.82
N ASN A 47 -6.44 11.97 -12.70
CA ASN A 47 -6.60 11.08 -11.56
C ASN A 47 -7.43 9.83 -11.91
N VAL A 48 -8.57 10.02 -12.58
CA VAL A 48 -9.41 8.91 -13.05
C VAL A 48 -8.64 8.05 -14.04
N LYS A 49 -7.92 8.68 -14.96
CA LYS A 49 -7.03 8.00 -15.91
C LYS A 49 -5.95 7.18 -15.19
N ALA A 50 -5.31 7.75 -14.15
CA ALA A 50 -4.26 7.07 -13.38
C ALA A 50 -4.78 5.84 -12.62
N VAL A 51 -6.04 5.84 -12.16
CA VAL A 51 -6.66 4.68 -11.51
C VAL A 51 -6.78 3.50 -12.47
N TYR A 52 -7.17 3.74 -13.72
CA TYR A 52 -7.30 2.68 -14.73
C TYR A 52 -5.97 2.07 -15.17
N TYR A 53 -4.88 2.81 -15.06
CA TYR A 53 -3.55 2.35 -15.45
C TYR A 53 -2.71 1.88 -14.25
N ALA A 54 -1.55 1.30 -14.56
CA ALA A 54 -0.56 0.89 -13.58
C ALA A 54 -0.06 2.09 -12.73
N PRO A 55 0.39 1.85 -11.49
CA PRO A 55 0.82 2.92 -10.59
C PRO A 55 2.08 3.59 -11.13
N LEU A 56 2.06 4.92 -11.13
CA LEU A 56 3.21 5.74 -11.51
C LEU A 56 4.33 5.61 -10.48
N LYS A 57 5.58 5.72 -10.93
CA LYS A 57 6.79 5.59 -10.08
C LYS A 57 7.70 6.77 -10.31
N LEU A 58 8.26 7.30 -9.23
CA LEU A 58 9.26 8.37 -9.27
C LEU A 58 10.67 7.77 -9.34
N PRO A 59 11.61 8.42 -10.05
CA PRO A 59 13.00 7.99 -10.12
C PRO A 59 13.72 8.20 -8.78
N ILE A 60 14.68 7.33 -8.47
CA ILE A 60 15.54 7.41 -7.27
C ILE A 60 16.73 8.30 -7.59
N GLN A 61 17.07 9.26 -6.72
CA GLN A 61 18.13 10.25 -6.96
C GLN A 61 19.44 9.88 -6.26
N TYR A 62 19.37 9.61 -4.95
CA TYR A 62 20.54 9.38 -4.09
C TYR A 62 20.69 7.91 -3.71
N GLY A 63 19.59 7.16 -3.68
CA GLY A 63 19.62 5.74 -3.31
C GLY A 63 19.69 5.52 -1.81
N ASP A 64 19.26 6.50 -1.02
CA ASP A 64 19.21 6.42 0.42
C ASP A 64 17.95 5.66 0.85
N LEU A 65 18.11 4.45 1.38
CA LEU A 65 16.99 3.70 1.94
C LEU A 65 16.54 4.41 3.23
N VAL A 66 15.25 4.73 3.29
CA VAL A 66 14.64 5.39 4.47
C VAL A 66 13.69 4.44 5.18
N ALA A 67 12.90 3.67 4.46
CA ALA A 67 12.01 2.68 5.06
C ALA A 67 11.89 1.42 4.21
N ASP A 68 11.73 0.30 4.90
CA ASP A 68 11.23 -0.93 4.31
C ASP A 68 9.82 -1.24 4.84
N LEU A 69 8.98 -1.77 3.96
CA LEU A 69 7.63 -2.18 4.30
C LEU A 69 7.44 -3.62 3.82
N GLN A 70 7.30 -4.52 4.78
CA GLN A 70 7.02 -5.93 4.52
C GLN A 70 5.54 -6.21 4.74
N LEU A 71 4.86 -6.58 3.66
CA LEU A 71 3.47 -7.05 3.68
C LEU A 71 3.45 -8.57 3.82
N ARG A 72 2.54 -9.10 4.62
CA ARG A 72 2.34 -10.53 4.83
C ARG A 72 0.86 -10.87 4.78
N SER A 73 0.49 -11.89 4.04
CA SER A 73 -0.90 -12.34 3.92
C SER A 73 -0.95 -13.84 3.67
N TYR A 74 -2.10 -14.45 3.94
CA TYR A 74 -2.40 -15.81 3.51
C TYR A 74 -2.98 -15.85 2.09
N ASP A 75 -3.56 -14.74 1.62
CA ASP A 75 -4.12 -14.59 0.27
C ASP A 75 -3.28 -13.63 -0.59
N ASN A 76 -3.20 -13.89 -1.89
CA ASN A 76 -2.43 -13.06 -2.83
C ASN A 76 -3.19 -11.84 -3.31
N GLU A 77 -4.49 -11.96 -3.60
CA GLU A 77 -5.29 -10.90 -4.24
C GLU A 77 -5.34 -9.62 -3.38
N ASN A 78 -5.75 -9.73 -2.12
CA ASN A 78 -5.78 -8.58 -1.20
C ASN A 78 -4.39 -7.97 -0.99
N LEU A 79 -3.34 -8.80 -0.97
CA LEU A 79 -1.98 -8.35 -0.76
C LEU A 79 -1.41 -7.64 -1.99
N ASP A 80 -1.78 -8.07 -3.20
CA ASP A 80 -1.43 -7.40 -4.46
C ASP A 80 -2.17 -6.09 -4.63
N PHE A 81 -3.48 -6.10 -4.38
CA PHE A 81 -4.31 -4.90 -4.40
C PHE A 81 -3.79 -3.83 -3.42
N TYR A 82 -3.46 -4.25 -2.20
CA TYR A 82 -2.97 -3.33 -1.18
C TYR A 82 -1.56 -2.80 -1.50
N ALA A 83 -0.69 -3.65 -2.06
CA ALA A 83 0.60 -3.20 -2.53
C ALA A 83 0.49 -2.15 -3.65
N ASP A 84 -0.46 -2.31 -4.58
CA ASP A 84 -0.74 -1.32 -5.62
C ASP A 84 -1.24 0.01 -5.03
N PHE A 85 -2.19 -0.07 -4.10
CA PHE A 85 -2.70 1.09 -3.37
C PHE A 85 -1.58 1.86 -2.67
N ILE A 86 -0.71 1.15 -1.93
CA ILE A 86 0.42 1.74 -1.22
C ILE A 86 1.37 2.52 -2.17
N LEU A 87 1.64 1.96 -3.36
CA LEU A 87 2.48 2.64 -4.36
C LEU A 87 1.83 3.92 -4.88
N ARG A 88 0.51 3.92 -5.09
CA ARG A 88 -0.22 5.12 -5.54
C ARG A 88 -0.14 6.24 -4.50
N VAL A 89 -0.32 5.89 -3.22
CA VAL A 89 -0.19 6.87 -2.12
C VAL A 89 1.21 7.48 -2.10
N GLY A 90 2.25 6.65 -2.19
CA GLY A 90 3.63 7.17 -2.19
C GLY A 90 3.97 8.04 -3.40
N PHE A 91 3.39 7.74 -4.58
CA PHE A 91 3.54 8.61 -5.76
C PHE A 91 3.00 10.02 -5.51
N TYR A 92 1.81 10.14 -4.90
CA TYR A 92 1.22 11.44 -4.58
C TYR A 92 2.00 12.20 -3.49
N LEU A 93 2.64 11.48 -2.56
CA LEU A 93 3.51 12.07 -1.54
C LEU A 93 4.91 12.42 -2.06
N GLY A 94 5.20 12.22 -3.35
CA GLY A 94 6.51 12.53 -3.92
C GLY A 94 7.62 11.53 -3.55
N MET A 95 7.26 10.35 -3.04
CA MET A 95 8.21 9.37 -2.53
C MET A 95 8.69 8.43 -3.65
N PRO A 96 10.00 8.33 -3.94
CA PRO A 96 10.50 7.32 -4.85
C PRO A 96 10.44 5.94 -4.19
N MET A 97 9.54 5.10 -4.71
CA MET A 97 9.29 3.75 -4.19
C MET A 97 9.69 2.68 -5.19
N THR A 98 10.34 1.63 -4.69
CA THR A 98 10.50 0.38 -5.44
C THR A 98 9.29 -0.51 -5.19
N GLY A 99 8.72 -1.04 -6.29
CA GLY A 99 7.48 -1.82 -6.30
C GLY A 99 7.51 -3.09 -5.44
N PRO A 100 6.36 -3.80 -5.34
CA PRO A 100 6.25 -4.97 -4.48
C PRO A 100 7.14 -6.11 -4.96
N LYS A 101 8.33 -6.21 -4.36
CA LYS A 101 9.24 -7.31 -4.61
C LYS A 101 8.66 -8.57 -3.95
N PRO A 102 8.37 -9.65 -4.69
CA PRO A 102 7.93 -10.89 -4.10
C PRO A 102 9.07 -11.52 -3.32
N LEU A 103 8.84 -11.77 -2.04
CA LEU A 103 9.74 -12.55 -1.21
C LEU A 103 9.29 -14.00 -1.20
N PRO A 104 10.19 -14.96 -0.94
CA PRO A 104 9.84 -16.37 -0.84
C PRO A 104 8.71 -16.60 0.18
N SER A 105 7.67 -17.31 -0.27
CA SER A 105 6.52 -17.65 0.58
C SER A 105 6.91 -18.70 1.60
N ARG A 106 6.47 -18.55 2.85
CA ARG A 106 6.68 -19.56 3.90
C ARG A 106 5.56 -20.58 3.82
N ARG A 107 5.89 -21.88 3.78
CA ARG A 107 4.91 -22.96 3.81
C ARG A 107 5.04 -23.75 5.10
N GLU A 108 4.02 -23.68 5.93
CA GLU A 108 3.91 -24.44 7.18
C GLU A 108 3.01 -25.64 6.90
N ARG A 109 3.46 -26.85 7.25
CA ARG A 109 2.71 -28.09 7.04
C ARG A 109 2.49 -28.80 8.36
N TRP A 110 1.29 -29.33 8.57
CA TRP A 110 0.99 -30.18 9.72
C TRP A 110 0.12 -31.34 9.29
N THR A 111 0.24 -32.45 10.02
CA THR A 111 -0.50 -33.67 9.73
C THR A 111 -1.38 -34.02 10.92
N VAL A 112 -2.67 -34.23 10.69
CA VAL A 112 -3.65 -34.54 11.75
C VAL A 112 -4.31 -35.88 11.45
N ILE A 113 -4.67 -36.65 12.48
CA ILE A 113 -5.50 -37.84 12.31
C ILE A 113 -6.90 -37.40 11.88
N LYS A 114 -7.48 -38.03 10.85
CA LYS A 114 -8.81 -37.66 10.34
C LYS A 114 -9.93 -37.99 11.34
N SER A 115 -9.81 -39.14 12.00
CA SER A 115 -10.76 -39.59 13.01
C SER A 115 -10.53 -38.88 14.35
N PRO A 116 -11.57 -38.55 15.11
CA PRO A 116 -11.42 -38.07 16.48
C PRO A 116 -10.77 -39.12 17.42
N PHE A 117 -10.85 -40.43 17.09
CA PHE A 117 -10.31 -41.49 17.94
C PHE A 117 -9.69 -42.66 17.15
N ALA A 118 -8.59 -43.21 17.69
CA ALA A 118 -7.87 -44.46 17.37
C ALA A 118 -7.36 -44.74 15.93
N GLN A 119 -7.90 -44.10 14.87
CA GLN A 119 -7.57 -44.45 13.48
C GLN A 119 -6.30 -43.76 12.95
N ALA A 120 -5.14 -44.02 13.55
CA ALA A 120 -3.86 -43.33 13.24
C ALA A 120 -3.29 -43.57 11.82
N LYS A 121 -3.75 -44.62 11.12
CA LYS A 121 -3.37 -44.90 9.71
C LYS A 121 -4.00 -43.89 8.73
N SER A 122 -5.10 -43.26 9.12
CA SER A 122 -5.80 -42.25 8.33
C SER A 122 -5.38 -40.86 8.78
N LYS A 123 -4.44 -40.24 8.04
CA LYS A 123 -3.92 -38.90 8.29
C LYS A 123 -4.27 -37.94 7.16
N GLU A 124 -4.39 -36.66 7.48
CA GLU A 124 -4.61 -35.56 6.56
C GLU A 124 -3.49 -34.53 6.67
N ASN A 125 -3.02 -34.04 5.53
CA ASN A 125 -1.99 -33.01 5.46
C ASN A 125 -2.66 -31.67 5.24
N PHE A 126 -2.36 -30.70 6.10
CA PHE A 126 -2.77 -29.32 5.94
C PHE A 126 -1.54 -28.46 5.69
N GLU A 127 -1.72 -27.37 4.94
CA GLU A 127 -0.68 -26.38 4.74
C GLU A 127 -1.22 -24.96 4.87
N ARG A 128 -0.36 -24.07 5.35
CA ARG A 128 -0.58 -22.62 5.36
C ARG A 128 0.57 -21.93 4.64
N HIS A 129 0.23 -21.17 3.62
CA HIS A 129 1.18 -20.35 2.87
C HIS A 129 1.12 -18.92 3.38
N THR A 130 2.26 -18.38 3.79
CA THR A 130 2.39 -16.94 4.08
C THR A 130 3.12 -16.29 2.92
N HIS A 131 2.36 -15.57 2.10
CA HIS A 131 2.87 -14.74 1.02
C HIS A 131 3.45 -13.45 1.58
N LYS A 132 4.57 -13.01 1.00
CA LYS A 132 5.33 -11.86 1.51
C LYS A 132 5.73 -10.95 0.37
N ARG A 133 5.47 -9.65 0.51
CA ARG A 133 5.97 -8.62 -0.42
C ARG A 133 6.80 -7.60 0.33
N LEU A 134 7.78 -7.04 -0.36
CA LEU A 134 8.62 -5.98 0.16
C LEU A 134 8.48 -4.75 -0.72
N ILE A 135 8.16 -3.62 -0.10
CA ILE A 135 8.18 -2.30 -0.71
C ILE A 135 9.30 -1.52 -0.03
N ARG A 136 10.10 -0.79 -0.81
CA ARG A 136 11.22 0.02 -0.29
C ARG A 136 11.01 1.47 -0.67
N VAL A 137 11.20 2.35 0.30
CA VAL A 137 11.10 3.80 0.17
C VAL A 137 12.50 4.40 0.18
N TRP A 138 12.76 5.26 -0.78
CA TRP A 138 14.03 5.93 -0.96
C TRP A 138 13.90 7.44 -0.77
N ASP A 139 14.99 8.13 -0.46
CA ASP A 139 15.17 9.58 -0.60
C ASP A 139 13.99 10.46 -0.10
N THR A 140 13.37 10.12 1.04
CA THR A 140 12.17 10.80 1.56
C THR A 140 12.43 11.40 2.95
N ASN A 141 11.83 12.56 3.24
CA ASN A 141 11.82 13.14 4.58
C ASN A 141 11.08 12.24 5.61
N PRO A 142 11.59 12.09 6.84
CA PRO A 142 10.97 11.23 7.86
C PRO A 142 9.52 11.59 8.20
N GLU A 143 9.13 12.87 8.16
CA GLU A 143 7.76 13.31 8.45
C GLU A 143 6.78 12.79 7.40
N VAL A 144 7.15 12.86 6.11
CA VAL A 144 6.34 12.34 5.00
C VAL A 144 6.18 10.83 5.10
N VAL A 145 7.22 10.11 5.53
CA VAL A 145 7.14 8.66 5.79
C VAL A 145 6.13 8.35 6.91
N GLN A 146 6.06 9.16 7.96
CA GLN A 146 5.08 8.99 9.03
C GLN A 146 3.65 9.23 8.54
N ILE A 147 3.43 10.28 7.75
CA ILE A 147 2.13 10.58 7.13
C ILE A 147 1.70 9.40 6.23
N TRP A 148 2.61 8.90 5.41
CA TRP A 148 2.39 7.73 4.56
C TRP A 148 2.00 6.48 5.35
N LEU A 149 2.74 6.16 6.43
CA LEU A 149 2.45 5.02 7.30
C LEU A 149 1.10 5.16 8.02
N SER A 150 0.78 6.37 8.50
CA SER A 150 -0.51 6.70 9.11
C SER A 150 -1.66 6.46 8.13
N TYR A 151 -1.53 7.00 6.91
CA TYR A 151 -2.56 6.86 5.87
C TYR A 151 -2.81 5.41 5.48
N ILE A 152 -1.73 4.63 5.31
CA ILE A 152 -1.81 3.21 4.99
C ILE A 152 -2.46 2.42 6.13
N SER A 153 -2.08 2.70 7.38
CA SER A 153 -2.66 2.03 8.54
C SER A 153 -4.15 2.34 8.71
N LYS A 154 -4.57 3.58 8.40
CA LYS A 154 -5.98 4.00 8.39
C LYS A 154 -6.81 3.27 7.33
N HIS A 155 -6.24 3.05 6.16
CA HIS A 155 -6.91 2.40 5.01
C HIS A 155 -6.44 0.95 4.82
N ALA A 156 -6.15 0.24 5.90
CA ALA A 156 -5.67 -1.14 5.83
C ALA A 156 -6.74 -2.10 5.29
N ILE A 157 -6.34 -2.97 4.36
CA ILE A 157 -7.19 -4.04 3.85
C ILE A 157 -7.20 -5.23 4.83
N THR A 158 -8.27 -6.02 4.80
CA THR A 158 -8.39 -7.24 5.60
C THR A 158 -7.41 -8.31 5.17
N GLY A 159 -6.85 -9.05 6.14
CA GLY A 159 -5.98 -10.20 5.87
C GLY A 159 -4.53 -9.87 5.54
N VAL A 160 -4.17 -8.58 5.47
CA VAL A 160 -2.79 -8.14 5.23
C VAL A 160 -2.16 -7.60 6.52
N GLY A 161 -1.13 -8.28 7.02
CA GLY A 161 -0.26 -7.80 8.09
C GLY A 161 0.87 -6.95 7.54
N ILE A 162 1.19 -5.88 8.27
CA ILE A 162 2.21 -4.89 7.88
C ILE A 162 3.33 -4.89 8.91
N LYS A 163 4.58 -4.88 8.43
CA LYS A 163 5.76 -4.60 9.24
C LYS A 163 6.57 -3.51 8.54
N CYS A 164 6.91 -2.44 9.26
CA CYS A 164 7.78 -1.40 8.74
C CYS A 164 9.09 -1.34 9.54
N ASN A 165 10.24 -1.31 8.87
CA ASN A 165 11.50 -0.89 9.48
C ASN A 165 11.87 0.50 8.93
N VAL A 166 12.03 1.47 9.81
CA VAL A 166 12.46 2.84 9.47
C VAL A 166 13.93 3.00 9.79
N PHE A 167 14.68 3.57 8.86
CA PHE A 167 16.12 3.81 8.96
C PHE A 167 16.36 5.31 9.13
N GLN A 168 16.96 5.70 10.26
CA GLN A 168 17.35 7.07 10.54
C GLN A 168 18.88 7.19 10.50
N ARG A 169 19.39 8.12 9.69
CA ARG A 169 20.82 8.47 9.67
C ARG A 169 21.07 9.48 10.77
N SER A 170 21.95 9.16 11.70
CA SER A 170 22.36 10.05 12.79
C SER A 170 23.88 10.20 12.79
N LYS A 171 24.36 11.29 13.42
CA LYS A 171 25.78 11.46 13.69
C LYS A 171 26.25 10.44 14.74
N ILE A 172 27.56 10.20 14.80
CA ILE A 172 28.15 9.19 15.70
C ILE A 172 28.13 9.64 17.16
N SER A 173 28.35 10.94 17.40
CA SER A 173 28.14 11.58 18.69
C SER A 173 26.68 11.99 18.79
N LEU A 174 25.99 11.37 19.73
CA LEU A 174 24.66 11.78 20.15
C LEU A 174 24.84 12.44 21.51
N ASP A 175 24.85 13.76 21.53
CA ASP A 175 24.84 14.51 22.78
C ASP A 175 23.39 14.46 23.28
N MET A 176 23.13 13.55 24.23
CA MET A 176 21.82 13.34 24.85
C MET A 176 21.50 14.44 25.86
N ASP A 177 21.94 15.68 25.62
CA ASP A 177 21.68 16.81 26.51
C ASP A 177 20.18 17.09 26.49
N LEU A 178 19.49 16.51 27.48
CA LEU A 178 18.05 16.58 27.73
C LEU A 178 17.53 18.03 27.88
N ASN A 179 18.43 18.99 28.06
CA ASN A 179 18.11 20.40 28.32
C ASN A 179 18.17 21.31 27.08
N ASN A 180 18.48 20.79 25.89
CA ASN A 180 18.34 21.57 24.64
C ASN A 180 16.86 21.59 24.20
N VAL A 181 16.05 22.29 25.01
CA VAL A 181 14.63 22.60 24.81
C VAL A 181 14.36 23.21 23.42
N ALA A 182 15.36 23.80 22.77
CA ALA A 182 15.27 24.38 21.44
C ALA A 182 15.04 23.38 20.27
N LEU A 183 15.27 22.08 20.48
CA LEU A 183 14.90 21.03 19.50
C LEU A 183 13.50 20.44 19.74
N LEU A 184 12.92 20.70 20.93
CA LEU A 184 11.64 20.15 21.39
C LEU A 184 10.52 21.19 21.37
N GLU A 185 10.87 22.49 21.38
CA GLU A 185 9.97 23.48 20.82
C GLU A 185 9.66 23.05 19.39
N PRO A 186 8.38 22.90 19.01
CA PRO A 186 8.07 22.78 17.60
C PRO A 186 8.74 23.98 16.94
N GLN A 187 9.64 23.72 15.99
CA GLN A 187 10.25 24.75 15.14
C GLN A 187 9.10 25.45 14.40
N SER A 188 8.43 26.34 15.12
CA SER A 188 7.30 27.16 14.70
C SER A 188 7.75 28.13 13.62
N GLY A 189 9.06 28.38 13.51
CA GLY A 189 9.66 29.15 12.42
C GLY A 189 9.75 28.42 11.07
N ALA A 190 9.56 27.09 10.99
CA ALA A 190 9.52 26.36 9.72
C ALA A 190 8.12 25.80 9.37
N ARG A 191 7.12 26.06 10.24
CA ARG A 191 5.73 25.58 10.10
C ARG A 191 4.75 26.66 9.65
N ASP A 192 5.23 27.83 9.21
CA ASP A 192 4.38 28.94 8.76
C ASP A 192 3.81 28.80 7.33
N GLU A 193 3.89 27.61 6.72
CA GLU A 193 3.13 27.27 5.50
C GLU A 193 2.36 25.96 5.68
N THR A 194 1.66 25.82 6.81
CA THR A 194 0.43 25.01 6.82
C THR A 194 -0.72 25.90 6.33
N PRO A 195 -1.68 25.36 5.56
CA PRO A 195 -2.64 26.19 4.83
C PRO A 195 -3.52 27.00 5.80
N ASP A 196 -3.35 28.32 5.76
CA ASP A 196 -4.25 29.37 6.25
C ASP A 196 -5.25 28.94 7.32
N GLU A 197 -4.86 29.07 8.60
CA GLU A 197 -5.76 28.94 9.77
C GLU A 197 -6.89 30.00 9.80
N SER A 198 -7.02 30.84 8.78
CA SER A 198 -7.99 31.94 8.73
C SER A 198 -9.40 31.57 8.25
N LYS A 199 -9.73 30.28 8.07
CA LYS A 199 -11.10 29.86 7.69
C LYS A 199 -11.73 28.68 8.43
N SER A 200 -11.16 28.14 9.51
CA SER A 200 -11.70 26.91 10.11
C SER A 200 -11.58 26.76 11.62
N THR A 201 -11.64 27.84 12.40
CA THR A 201 -11.69 27.71 13.88
C THR A 201 -13.02 27.14 14.41
N ASP A 202 -14.04 26.95 13.56
CA ASP A 202 -15.36 26.45 13.97
C ASP A 202 -15.75 25.09 13.31
N ILE A 203 -14.79 24.34 12.75
CA ILE A 203 -15.08 23.00 12.23
C ILE A 203 -15.13 22.02 13.40
N ILE A 204 -16.34 21.61 13.78
CA ILE A 204 -16.57 20.46 14.67
C ILE A 204 -15.72 19.29 14.14
N PRO A 205 -14.88 18.62 14.94
CA PRO A 205 -14.11 17.48 14.47
C PRO A 205 -15.08 16.43 13.94
N HIS A 206 -15.11 16.26 12.63
CA HIS A 206 -16.11 15.43 11.96
C HIS A 206 -15.76 13.94 12.07
N THR A 207 -14.52 13.63 12.46
CA THR A 207 -14.04 12.26 12.65
C THR A 207 -13.46 12.04 14.05
N LEU A 208 -13.59 10.81 14.57
CA LEU A 208 -13.06 10.44 15.90
C LEU A 208 -11.55 10.62 16.01
N ASP A 209 -10.82 10.42 14.91
CA ASP A 209 -9.36 10.58 14.85
C ASP A 209 -8.93 12.01 15.16
N GLU A 210 -9.67 13.01 14.66
CA GLU A 210 -9.40 14.43 14.89
C GLU A 210 -9.63 14.82 16.35
N ALA A 211 -10.65 14.26 17.01
CA ALA A 211 -10.90 14.51 18.43
C ALA A 211 -9.78 13.94 19.33
N VAL A 212 -9.30 12.73 19.02
CA VAL A 212 -8.15 12.14 19.72
C VAL A 212 -6.89 12.97 19.47
N GLY A 213 -6.65 13.39 18.22
CA GLY A 213 -5.53 14.25 17.84
C GLY A 213 -5.54 15.58 18.59
N ALA A 214 -6.68 16.28 18.62
CA ALA A 214 -6.86 17.52 19.37
C ALA A 214 -6.57 17.33 20.86
N LYS A 215 -7.02 16.21 21.44
CA LYS A 215 -6.74 15.89 22.84
C LYS A 215 -5.26 15.62 23.10
N VAL A 216 -4.58 14.91 22.20
CA VAL A 216 -3.12 14.68 22.28
C VAL A 216 -2.37 16.01 22.23
N MET A 217 -2.73 16.91 21.32
CA MET A 217 -2.13 18.24 21.23
C MET A 217 -2.38 19.08 22.50
N GLU A 218 -3.58 19.02 23.07
CA GLU A 218 -3.88 19.66 24.36
C GLU A 218 -2.97 19.12 25.47
N LEU A 219 -2.81 17.79 25.57
CA LEU A 219 -1.99 17.15 26.59
C LEU A 219 -0.50 17.50 26.44
N LEU A 220 0.03 17.53 25.21
CA LEU A 220 1.40 17.95 24.93
C LEU A 220 1.66 19.42 25.32
N ASN A 221 0.65 20.27 25.18
CA ASN A 221 0.75 21.70 25.49
C ASN A 221 0.57 22.03 26.98
N ARG A 222 0.07 21.09 27.79
CA ARG A 222 -0.11 21.32 29.23
C ARG A 222 1.22 21.60 29.93
N PRO A 223 1.25 22.56 30.86
CA PRO A 223 2.47 22.88 31.62
C PRO A 223 2.93 21.70 32.49
N GLU A 224 2.02 20.82 32.89
CA GLU A 224 2.33 19.58 33.61
C GLU A 224 3.26 18.66 32.81
N PHE A 225 3.00 18.48 31.50
CA PHE A 225 3.82 17.65 30.64
C PHE A 225 5.21 18.27 30.44
N LYS A 226 5.28 19.58 30.21
CA LYS A 226 6.54 20.33 30.08
C LYS A 226 7.42 20.31 31.34
N ARG A 227 6.86 20.06 32.53
CA ARG A 227 7.61 19.94 33.79
C ARG A 227 8.30 18.59 33.97
N HIS A 228 7.88 17.55 33.25
CA HIS A 228 8.44 16.19 33.36
C HIS A 228 9.51 15.88 32.32
N LEU A 229 9.69 16.80 31.37
CA LEU A 229 10.76 16.81 30.37
C LEU A 229 11.99 17.47 30.98
#